data_AF-B2LWZ1-F1
#
_entry.id   AF-B2LWZ1-F1
#
_cell.length_a   1.000
_cell.length_b   1.000
_cell.length_c   1.000
_cell.angle_alpha   90.00
_cell.angle_beta   90.00
_cell.angle_gamma   90.00
#
_symmetry.space_group_name_H-M   'P 1'
#
loop_
_entity.id
_entity.type
_entity.pdbx_description
1 polymer ?
#
loop_
_entity_poly.entity_id
_entity_poly.type
_entity_poly.pdbx_seq_one_letter_code
_entity_poly.pdbx_strand_id
1 'polypeptide(L)'
;MKSMKKKLASVVTCTLLAPMFFNGNVNTAYADNKINQDSSKQEYQQKEMDRKGLLGYYFKDKDFSNLTMFSPTRYNTLIYDQQTANKLLDKKQQEYQSIRWIGLIQSNKTGDFTFELSDDECAIIEMDGKVISNKGKEKQVE
;
A
#
# COMPACT_ATOMS: atom_id res chain seq x y z
N MET A 1 66.57 -11.80 -39.31
CA MET A 1 65.59 -12.52 -40.15
C MET A 1 64.49 -13.14 -39.29
N LYS A 2 63.26 -12.61 -39.27
CA LYS A 2 62.03 -13.41 -39.07
C LYS A 2 60.81 -12.66 -39.62
N SER A 3 59.89 -13.43 -40.19
CA SER A 3 58.79 -12.97 -41.06
C SER A 3 57.60 -12.35 -40.31
N MET A 4 57.02 -11.29 -40.87
CA MET A 4 55.64 -10.88 -40.55
C MET A 4 54.64 -11.94 -41.02
N LYS A 5 53.59 -12.20 -40.23
CA LYS A 5 52.35 -12.84 -40.71
C LYS A 5 51.15 -12.01 -40.26
N LYS A 6 50.41 -11.44 -41.22
CA LYS A 6 49.14 -10.75 -40.98
C LYS A 6 48.09 -11.77 -40.51
N LYS A 7 47.22 -11.40 -39.58
CA LYS A 7 45.94 -12.10 -39.35
C LYS A 7 44.79 -11.11 -39.25
N LEU A 8 43.65 -11.56 -39.75
CA LEU A 8 42.46 -10.77 -40.07
C LEU A 8 41.66 -10.45 -38.81
N ALA A 9 41.06 -9.26 -38.78
CA ALA A 9 40.02 -8.94 -37.81
C ALA A 9 38.74 -9.72 -38.14
N SER A 10 38.07 -10.22 -37.11
CA SER A 10 36.68 -10.66 -37.20
C SER A 10 35.95 -10.02 -36.02
N VAL A 11 35.07 -9.07 -36.33
CA VAL A 11 34.19 -8.43 -35.35
C VAL A 11 32.88 -9.22 -35.37
N VAL A 12 32.55 -9.87 -34.24
CA VAL A 12 31.24 -10.50 -34.05
C VAL A 12 30.34 -9.52 -33.31
N THR A 13 29.65 -8.65 -34.05
CA THR A 13 28.56 -7.83 -33.52
C THR A 13 27.31 -8.69 -33.31
N CYS A 14 27.16 -9.26 -32.11
CA CYS A 14 25.87 -9.74 -31.64
C CYS A 14 25.03 -8.58 -31.10
N THR A 15 24.32 -7.89 -31.99
CA THR A 15 23.17 -7.03 -31.64
C THR A 15 21.87 -7.81 -31.76
N LEU A 16 20.96 -7.67 -30.78
CA LEU A 16 19.58 -8.20 -30.58
C LEU A 16 19.54 -8.74 -29.13
N LEU A 17 18.66 -8.41 -28.16
CA LEU A 17 17.44 -7.62 -27.95
C LEU A 17 17.45 -7.20 -26.44
N ALA A 18 16.59 -6.37 -25.82
CA ALA A 18 15.43 -5.52 -26.15
C ALA A 18 15.27 -4.49 -24.98
N PRO A 19 14.36 -3.48 -25.02
CA PRO A 19 14.11 -2.63 -23.86
C PRO A 19 13.53 -3.42 -22.67
N MET A 20 14.18 -3.34 -21.52
CA MET A 20 13.63 -3.84 -20.25
C MET A 20 12.53 -2.90 -19.75
N PHE A 21 11.29 -3.16 -20.17
CA PHE A 21 10.13 -2.65 -19.44
C PHE A 21 10.09 -3.30 -18.06
N PHE A 22 10.02 -2.50 -17.00
CA PHE A 22 9.78 -2.97 -15.63
C PHE A 22 8.32 -3.45 -15.47
N ASN A 23 7.95 -4.52 -16.16
CA ASN A 23 6.82 -5.35 -15.76
C ASN A 23 7.29 -6.16 -14.53
N GLY A 24 7.28 -5.50 -13.37
CA GLY A 24 7.45 -6.18 -12.10
C GLY A 24 6.41 -7.29 -11.98
N ASN A 25 6.87 -8.53 -11.98
CA ASN A 25 6.03 -9.71 -11.81
C ASN A 25 5.49 -9.73 -10.37
N VAL A 26 4.44 -8.95 -10.12
CA VAL A 26 3.61 -9.08 -8.92
C VAL A 26 2.97 -10.46 -8.99
N ASN A 27 3.47 -11.40 -8.20
CA ASN A 27 2.82 -12.70 -8.03
C ASN A 27 1.42 -12.43 -7.47
N THR A 28 0.41 -12.52 -8.32
CA THR A 28 -0.99 -12.40 -7.91
C THR A 28 -1.35 -13.61 -7.05
N ALA A 29 -1.32 -13.39 -5.73
CA ALA A 29 -1.75 -14.38 -4.76
C ALA A 29 -3.27 -14.55 -4.85
N TYR A 30 -3.72 -15.55 -5.61
CA TYR A 30 -5.10 -15.99 -5.58
C TYR A 30 -5.32 -16.85 -4.34
N ALA A 31 -6.34 -16.52 -3.55
CA ALA A 31 -6.78 -17.36 -2.44
C ALA A 31 -7.44 -18.63 -3.01
N ASP A 32 -6.77 -19.77 -2.86
CA ASP A 32 -7.32 -21.08 -3.22
C ASP A 32 -8.40 -21.48 -2.20
N ASN A 33 -9.66 -21.22 -2.56
CA ASN A 33 -10.81 -21.59 -1.76
C ASN A 33 -11.03 -23.10 -1.86
N LYS A 34 -10.37 -23.88 -0.99
CA LYS A 34 -10.71 -25.29 -0.78
C LYS A 34 -12.13 -25.40 -0.22
N ILE A 35 -13.08 -25.64 -1.13
CA ILE A 35 -14.47 -25.96 -0.78
C ILE A 35 -14.50 -27.36 -0.19
N ASN A 36 -14.25 -27.46 1.12
CA ASN A 36 -14.76 -28.57 1.89
C ASN A 36 -16.28 -28.39 1.98
N GLN A 37 -17.04 -29.20 1.23
CA GLN A 37 -18.49 -29.27 1.38
C GLN A 37 -18.84 -29.89 2.73
N ASP A 38 -18.95 -29.07 3.77
CA ASP A 38 -19.84 -29.38 4.88
C ASP A 38 -21.08 -28.47 4.80
N SER A 39 -22.25 -29.08 4.81
CA SER A 39 -23.50 -28.46 4.35
C SER A 39 -24.25 -27.76 5.48
N SER A 40 -23.60 -26.81 6.15
CA SER A 40 -24.31 -25.85 7.01
C SER A 40 -24.79 -24.66 6.18
N LYS A 41 -26.06 -24.71 5.73
CA LYS A 41 -26.74 -23.55 5.13
C LYS A 41 -27.02 -22.49 6.20
N GLN A 42 -26.00 -21.73 6.58
CA GLN A 42 -26.23 -20.43 7.21
C GLN A 42 -26.55 -19.44 6.10
N GLU A 43 -27.80 -18.97 6.10
CA GLU A 43 -28.27 -17.91 5.22
C GLU A 43 -27.67 -16.58 5.70
N TYR A 44 -26.39 -16.37 5.37
CA TYR A 44 -25.71 -15.10 5.60
C TYR A 44 -26.43 -14.02 4.79
N GLN A 45 -27.26 -13.25 5.48
CA GLN A 45 -27.80 -11.98 5.01
C GLN A 45 -26.60 -11.05 4.74
N GLN A 46 -26.06 -11.14 3.52
CA GLN A 46 -24.88 -10.41 3.08
C GLN A 46 -25.24 -8.94 2.84
N LYS A 47 -25.49 -8.23 3.95
CA LYS A 47 -25.60 -6.78 3.98
C LYS A 47 -24.36 -6.21 3.30
N GLU A 48 -24.54 -5.46 2.21
CA GLU A 48 -23.43 -4.77 1.57
C GLU A 48 -22.69 -3.94 2.61
N MET A 49 -21.44 -4.32 2.87
CA MET A 49 -20.55 -3.50 3.66
C MET A 49 -19.97 -2.45 2.74
N ASP A 50 -20.16 -1.17 3.09
CA ASP A 50 -19.41 -0.10 2.44
C ASP A 50 -17.92 -0.31 2.73
N ARG A 51 -17.15 -0.56 1.68
CA ARG A 51 -15.70 -0.82 1.70
C ARG A 51 -14.90 0.34 1.10
N LYS A 52 -15.53 1.50 0.90
CA LYS A 52 -14.89 2.70 0.35
C LYS A 52 -14.02 3.41 1.39
N GLY A 53 -13.09 4.23 0.89
CA GLY A 53 -12.15 5.01 1.69
C GLY A 53 -10.75 4.40 1.76
N LEU A 54 -9.92 4.88 2.68
CA LEU A 54 -8.55 4.40 2.86
C LEU A 54 -8.52 3.13 3.71
N LEU A 55 -7.51 2.30 3.52
CA LEU A 55 -7.24 1.14 4.37
C LEU A 55 -6.22 1.52 5.45
N GLY A 56 -6.66 1.54 6.71
CA GLY A 56 -5.80 1.77 7.86
C GLY A 56 -5.16 0.48 8.35
N TYR A 57 -3.85 0.53 8.61
CA TYR A 57 -3.03 -0.55 9.18
C TYR A 57 -2.47 -0.07 10.53
N TYR A 58 -2.66 -0.87 11.58
CA TYR A 58 -2.36 -0.49 12.97
C TYR A 58 -1.28 -1.41 13.55
N PHE A 59 -0.19 -0.82 14.06
CA PHE A 59 1.03 -1.53 14.42
C PHE A 59 1.39 -1.36 15.90
N LYS A 60 1.96 -2.42 16.48
CA LYS A 60 2.45 -2.43 17.87
C LYS A 60 3.77 -1.69 18.06
N ASP A 61 4.53 -1.48 17.01
CA ASP A 61 5.82 -0.78 17.00
C ASP A 61 5.74 0.53 16.20
N LYS A 62 6.82 1.31 16.29
CA LYS A 62 6.97 2.61 15.61
C LYS A 62 7.39 2.47 14.15
N ASP A 63 7.95 1.32 13.79
CA ASP A 63 8.63 1.06 12.52
C ASP A 63 7.76 0.25 11.54
N PHE A 64 6.44 0.22 11.75
CA PHE A 64 5.43 -0.41 10.90
C PHE A 64 5.67 -1.92 10.62
N SER A 65 6.25 -2.65 11.57
CA SER A 65 6.67 -4.04 11.36
C SER A 65 5.70 -5.05 12.00
N ASN A 66 5.21 -4.76 13.21
CA ASN A 66 4.31 -5.65 13.96
C ASN A 66 2.84 -5.27 13.76
N LEU A 67 2.28 -5.67 12.62
CA LEU A 67 0.87 -5.44 12.26
C LEU A 67 -0.07 -6.22 13.18
N THR A 68 -1.03 -5.53 13.79
CA THR A 68 -2.06 -6.15 14.65
C THR A 68 -3.45 -6.15 14.01
N MET A 69 -3.79 -5.09 13.26
CA MET A 69 -5.12 -4.94 12.66
C MET A 69 -5.04 -4.16 11.35
N PHE A 70 -5.96 -4.44 10.43
CA PHE A 70 -6.27 -3.54 9.33
C PHE A 70 -7.80 -3.33 9.22
N SER A 71 -8.23 -2.14 8.81
CA SER A 71 -9.65 -1.83 8.64
C SER A 71 -9.86 -0.68 7.63
N PRO A 72 -10.89 -0.73 6.78
CA PRO A 72 -11.28 0.44 5.98
C PRO A 72 -11.73 1.58 6.90
N THR A 73 -11.43 2.81 6.52
CA THR A 73 -12.00 4.03 7.14
C THR A 73 -13.52 4.01 7.03
N ARG A 74 -14.21 4.53 8.05
CA ARG A 74 -15.67 4.70 7.99
C ARG A 74 -16.06 6.18 7.98
N TYR A 75 -17.17 6.48 7.33
CA TYR A 75 -17.78 7.82 7.31
C TYR A 75 -16.83 8.93 6.82
N ASN A 76 -15.89 8.61 5.91
CA ASN A 76 -14.82 9.49 5.43
C ASN A 76 -13.91 10.05 6.54
N THR A 77 -13.76 9.33 7.66
CA THR A 77 -12.89 9.72 8.77
C THR A 77 -11.72 8.75 8.92
N LEU A 78 -10.53 9.26 9.29
CA LEU A 78 -9.36 8.44 9.64
C LEU A 78 -9.42 7.94 11.09
N ILE A 79 -10.62 7.67 11.60
CA ILE A 79 -10.86 7.30 13.00
C ILE A 79 -10.76 5.78 13.18
N TYR A 80 -10.04 5.36 14.22
CA TYR A 80 -9.98 3.98 14.68
C TYR A 80 -11.36 3.50 15.20
N ASP A 81 -11.90 2.45 14.59
CA ASP A 81 -13.16 1.84 15.05
C ASP A 81 -12.92 0.95 16.28
N GLN A 82 -12.90 1.61 17.44
CA GLN A 82 -12.78 0.98 18.74
C GLN A 82 -13.92 -0.03 19.02
N GLN A 83 -15.11 0.13 18.44
CA GLN A 83 -16.22 -0.83 18.64
C GLN A 83 -15.98 -2.14 17.90
N THR A 84 -15.46 -2.08 16.68
CA THR A 84 -15.05 -3.29 15.93
C THR A 84 -13.84 -3.92 16.60
N ALA A 85 -12.83 -3.14 16.99
CA ALA A 85 -11.64 -3.69 17.65
C ALA A 85 -11.96 -4.38 18.99
N ASN A 86 -12.83 -3.80 19.82
CA ASN A 86 -13.31 -4.44 21.06
C ASN A 86 -14.03 -5.78 20.87
N LYS A 87 -14.47 -6.11 19.65
CA LYS A 87 -15.09 -7.41 19.32
C LYS A 87 -14.09 -8.43 18.78
N LEU A 88 -12.91 -7.98 18.33
CA LEU A 88 -11.93 -8.80 17.61
C LEU A 88 -10.60 -8.97 18.38
N LEU A 89 -10.29 -8.05 19.29
CA LEU A 89 -8.98 -7.94 19.94
C LEU A 89 -9.10 -7.71 21.44
N ASP A 90 -8.25 -8.40 22.20
CA ASP A 90 -8.06 -8.13 23.63
C ASP A 90 -7.62 -6.68 23.85
N LYS A 91 -7.99 -6.04 24.97
CA LYS A 91 -7.58 -4.65 25.26
C LYS A 91 -6.06 -4.44 25.19
N LYS A 92 -5.26 -5.44 25.62
CA LYS A 92 -3.79 -5.41 25.51
C LYS A 92 -3.27 -5.38 24.06
N GLN A 93 -4.04 -5.90 23.12
CA GLN A 93 -3.73 -5.87 21.69
C GLN A 93 -4.11 -4.52 21.06
N GLN A 94 -4.94 -3.69 21.70
CA GLN A 94 -5.45 -2.43 21.13
C GLN A 94 -4.58 -1.16 21.36
N GLU A 95 -3.41 -1.28 22.00
CA GLU A 95 -2.40 -0.20 22.00
C GLU A 95 -1.59 -0.22 20.69
N TYR A 96 -1.48 0.90 19.99
CA TYR A 96 -0.68 1.03 18.76
C TYR A 96 0.35 2.14 18.90
N GLN A 97 1.53 1.94 18.29
CA GLN A 97 2.62 2.93 18.28
C GLN A 97 2.81 3.58 16.91
N SER A 98 2.28 3.00 15.84
CA SER A 98 2.18 3.64 14.53
C SER A 98 0.94 3.16 13.76
N ILE A 99 0.46 4.00 12.86
CA ILE A 99 -0.70 3.74 11.99
C ILE A 99 -0.31 4.20 10.58
N ARG A 100 -0.74 3.46 9.55
CA ARG A 100 -0.58 3.86 8.15
C ARG A 100 -1.91 3.73 7.42
N TRP A 101 -2.39 4.79 6.80
CA TRP A 101 -3.55 4.75 5.90
C TRP A 101 -3.05 4.77 4.45
N ILE A 102 -3.57 3.88 3.62
CA ILE A 102 -3.22 3.77 2.20
C ILE A 102 -4.50 3.69 1.37
N GLY A 103 -4.54 4.38 0.24
CA GLY A 103 -5.64 4.30 -0.70
C GLY A 103 -5.53 5.35 -1.80
N LEU A 104 -6.65 5.62 -2.47
CA LEU A 104 -6.74 6.63 -3.51
C LEU A 104 -7.68 7.75 -3.06
N ILE A 105 -7.34 8.98 -3.41
CA ILE A 105 -8.20 10.16 -3.24
C ILE A 105 -8.63 10.60 -4.64
N GLN A 106 -9.92 10.87 -4.82
CA GLN A 106 -10.48 11.37 -6.07
C GLN A 106 -11.30 12.63 -5.80
N SER A 107 -10.85 13.76 -6.33
CA SER A 107 -11.65 14.99 -6.33
C SER A 107 -12.73 14.94 -7.42
N ASN A 108 -13.86 15.60 -7.16
CA ASN A 108 -14.90 15.84 -8.17
C ASN A 108 -14.65 17.13 -8.98
N LYS A 109 -13.59 17.88 -8.67
CA LYS A 109 -13.20 19.14 -9.31
C LYS A 109 -11.68 19.27 -9.39
N THR A 110 -11.17 19.80 -10.50
CA THR A 110 -9.80 20.31 -10.59
C THR A 110 -9.67 21.60 -9.77
N GLY A 111 -8.55 21.76 -9.08
CA GLY A 111 -8.22 22.92 -8.26
C GLY A 111 -7.03 22.59 -7.36
N ASP A 112 -6.55 23.60 -6.65
CA ASP A 112 -5.44 23.52 -5.71
C ASP A 112 -5.93 22.99 -4.35
N PHE A 113 -5.29 21.95 -3.82
CA PHE A 113 -5.63 21.35 -2.52
C PHE A 113 -4.49 21.46 -1.51
N THR A 114 -4.85 21.54 -0.23
CA THR A 114 -3.91 21.45 0.90
C THR A 114 -4.46 20.44 1.90
N PHE A 115 -3.57 19.60 2.43
CA PHE A 115 -3.94 18.49 3.32
C PHE A 115 -3.57 18.81 4.79
N GLU A 116 -4.39 18.30 5.71
CA GLU A 116 -4.26 18.52 7.15
C GLU A 116 -4.91 17.37 7.92
N LEU A 117 -4.29 16.98 9.03
CA LEU A 117 -4.76 16.01 10.00
C LEU A 117 -4.88 16.67 11.39
N SER A 118 -5.71 16.11 12.27
CA SER A 118 -5.87 16.60 13.65
C SER A 118 -4.55 16.63 14.43
N ASP A 119 -3.70 15.64 14.18
CA ASP A 119 -2.41 15.43 14.84
C ASP A 119 -1.26 15.55 13.82
N ASP A 120 -1.34 16.58 12.96
CA ASP A 120 -0.45 16.81 11.82
C ASP A 120 1.05 16.77 12.20
N GLU A 121 1.41 17.22 13.41
CA GLU A 121 2.79 17.18 13.94
C GLU A 121 3.35 15.77 14.17
N CYS A 122 2.47 14.76 14.26
CA CYS A 122 2.83 13.35 14.41
C CYS A 122 2.84 12.58 13.08
N ALA A 123 2.47 13.21 11.96
CA ALA A 123 2.21 12.55 10.69
C ALA A 123 3.19 12.95 9.57
N ILE A 124 3.23 12.12 8.52
CA ILE A 124 3.80 12.45 7.21
C ILE A 124 2.72 12.10 6.18
N ILE A 125 2.47 13.01 5.25
CA ILE A 125 1.50 12.81 4.15
C ILE A 125 2.29 12.66 2.85
N GLU A 126 2.05 11.57 2.15
CA GLU A 126 2.64 11.26 0.84
C GLU A 126 1.53 11.16 -0.20
N MET A 127 1.73 11.77 -1.37
CA MET A 127 0.86 11.68 -2.54
C MET A 127 1.71 11.37 -3.76
N ASP A 128 1.31 10.36 -4.55
CA ASP A 128 2.02 9.91 -5.77
C ASP A 128 3.55 9.73 -5.61
N GLY A 129 4.00 9.24 -4.44
CA GLY A 129 5.41 9.00 -4.11
C GLY A 129 6.19 10.22 -3.63
N LYS A 130 5.52 11.35 -3.39
CA LYS A 130 6.08 12.65 -2.98
C LYS A 130 5.56 13.02 -1.59
N VAL A 131 6.45 13.44 -0.69
CA VAL A 131 6.04 13.96 0.63
C VAL A 131 5.49 15.38 0.48
N ILE A 132 4.22 15.57 0.83
CA ILE A 132 3.50 16.85 0.70
C ILE A 132 3.25 17.54 2.04
N SER A 133 3.45 16.85 3.16
CA SER A 133 3.47 17.42 4.51
C SER A 133 4.36 16.54 5.39
N ASN A 134 5.26 17.16 6.15
CA ASN A 134 6.16 16.49 7.07
C ASN A 134 5.99 17.09 8.46
N LYS A 135 5.26 16.40 9.34
CA LYS A 135 4.94 16.84 10.71
C LYS A 135 4.26 18.21 10.74
N GLY A 136 3.27 18.40 9.88
CA GLY A 136 2.53 19.66 9.69
C GLY A 136 3.33 20.78 9.02
N LYS A 137 4.59 20.54 8.64
CA LYS A 137 5.49 21.51 8.00
C LYS A 137 5.66 21.20 6.51
N GLU A 138 6.23 22.17 5.79
CA GLU A 138 6.58 22.03 4.38
C GLU A 138 5.36 21.65 3.51
N LYS A 139 4.17 22.12 3.90
CA LYS A 139 2.90 21.82 3.22
C LYS A 139 2.96 22.26 1.76
N GLN A 140 2.80 21.30 0.86
CA GLN A 140 2.71 21.51 -0.57
C GLN A 140 1.25 21.58 -1.02
N VAL A 141 1.04 22.24 -2.16
CA VAL A 141 -0.24 22.27 -2.88
C VAL A 141 -0.17 21.22 -3.98
N GLU A 142 -1.23 20.42 -4.11
CA GLU A 142 -1.45 19.40 -5.16
C GLU A 142 -2.75 19.68 -5.94
#